data_AF-A0A2I0JVW2-F1
#
_entry.id   AF-A0A2I0JVW2-F1
#
_cell.length_a   1.000
_cell.length_b   1.000
_cell.length_c   1.000
_cell.angle_alpha   90.00
_cell.angle_beta   90.00
_cell.angle_gamma   90.00
#
_symmetry.space_group_name_H-M   'P 1'
#
loop_
_entity.id
_entity.type
_entity.pdbx_description
1 polymer ?
#
loop_
_entity_poly.entity_id
_entity_poly.type
_entity_poly.pdbx_seq_one_letter_code
_entity_poly.pdbx_strand_id
1 'polypeptide(L)'
;MSKLFYAMRVIEKFEETHQQMGRSSGEISTADLPAVLNLRKQLCQAQSLRESQVPDALLERLVSGRGEFPPVCAILGGILGQEVIKAISGKGDPLKNFFFFDAFDGKGVIEDVSNSDA
;
A
#
# COMPACT_ATOMS: atom_id res chain seq x y z
N MET A 1 12.46 -0.07 0.06
CA MET A 1 11.01 -0.17 0.23
C MET A 1 10.56 0.45 1.54
N SER A 2 9.60 1.37 1.46
CA SER A 2 8.97 2.05 2.58
C SER A 2 8.09 1.13 3.42
N LYS A 3 7.78 1.60 4.63
CA LYS A 3 6.83 0.94 5.55
C LYS A 3 5.44 0.81 4.92
N LEU A 4 5.02 1.83 4.17
CA LEU A 4 3.71 1.86 3.52
C LEU A 4 3.62 0.84 2.39
N PHE A 5 4.69 0.64 1.61
CA PHE A 5 4.74 -0.43 0.60
C PHE A 5 4.48 -1.81 1.24
N TYR A 6 5.21 -2.16 2.30
CA TYR A 6 5.05 -3.47 2.94
C TYR A 6 3.70 -3.60 3.66
N ALA A 7 3.20 -2.54 4.29
CA ALA A 7 1.87 -2.55 4.90
C ALA A 7 0.78 -2.80 3.85
N MET A 8 0.86 -2.14 2.69
CA MET A 8 -0.07 -2.37 1.58
C MET A 8 0.01 -3.82 1.07
N ARG A 9 1.19 -4.43 1.00
CA ARG A 9 1.34 -5.86 0.64
C ARG A 9 0.69 -6.80 1.66
N VAL A 10 0.75 -6.48 2.95
CA VAL A 10 0.05 -7.27 3.98
C VAL A 10 -1.48 -7.19 3.77
N ILE A 11 -2.01 -5.99 3.52
CA ILE A 11 -3.45 -5.79 3.27
C ILE A 11 -3.89 -6.48 1.97
N GLU A 12 -3.14 -6.31 0.89
CA GLU A 12 -3.40 -7.00 -0.40
C GLU A 12 -3.45 -8.52 -0.18
N LYS A 13 -2.49 -9.10 0.55
CA LYS A 13 -2.49 -10.54 0.82
C LYS A 13 -3.66 -11.00 1.68
N PHE A 14 -4.07 -10.15 2.63
CA PHE A 14 -5.26 -10.40 3.44
C PHE A 14 -6.51 -10.44 2.56
N GLU A 15 -6.70 -9.45 1.68
CA GLU A 15 -7.84 -9.37 0.77
C GLU A 15 -7.88 -10.53 -0.21
N GLU A 16 -6.76 -10.92 -0.83
CA GLU A 16 -6.65 -12.10 -1.69
C GLU A 16 -7.16 -13.38 -0.99
N THR A 17 -6.77 -13.56 0.27
CA THR A 17 -7.13 -14.75 1.06
C THR A 17 -8.62 -14.77 1.40
N HIS A 18 -9.23 -13.61 1.64
CA HIS A 18 -10.64 -13.50 2.04
C HIS A 18 -11.60 -13.38 0.86
N GLN A 19 -11.14 -12.89 -0.30
CA GLN A 19 -11.88 -12.98 -1.56
C GLN A 19 -12.13 -14.45 -1.94
N GLN A 20 -11.17 -15.34 -1.70
CA GLN A 20 -11.35 -16.79 -1.87
C GLN A 20 -12.43 -17.37 -0.95
N MET A 21 -12.77 -16.67 0.14
CA MET A 21 -13.82 -17.04 1.10
C MET A 21 -15.16 -16.31 0.85
N GLY A 22 -15.27 -15.57 -0.27
CA GLY A 22 -16.51 -14.90 -0.69
C GLY A 22 -16.74 -13.51 -0.11
N ARG A 23 -15.75 -12.88 0.55
CA ARG A 23 -15.81 -11.47 0.95
C ARG A 23 -15.47 -10.55 -0.22
N SER A 24 -16.11 -9.38 -0.29
CA SER A 24 -15.79 -8.38 -1.33
C SER A 24 -14.54 -7.56 -0.96
N SER A 25 -13.80 -7.06 -1.95
CA SER A 25 -12.63 -6.19 -1.71
C SER A 25 -13.02 -4.96 -0.90
N GLY A 26 -12.19 -4.52 0.05
CA GLY A 26 -12.52 -3.39 0.92
C GLY A 26 -13.49 -3.71 2.05
N GLU A 27 -13.86 -4.98 2.28
CA GLU A 27 -14.59 -5.44 3.49
C GLU A 27 -13.72 -5.67 4.72
N ILE A 28 -12.51 -5.12 4.73
CA ILE A 28 -11.63 -5.17 5.90
C ILE A 28 -12.18 -4.31 7.04
N SER A 29 -12.03 -4.79 8.27
CA SER A 29 -12.50 -4.12 9.47
C SER A 29 -11.52 -4.27 10.62
N THR A 30 -11.74 -3.53 11.71
CA THR A 30 -10.93 -3.66 12.92
C THR A 30 -10.98 -5.06 13.55
N ALA A 31 -12.03 -5.84 13.29
CA ALA A 31 -12.13 -7.23 13.75
C ALA A 31 -11.11 -8.15 13.05
N ASP A 32 -10.64 -7.75 11.87
CA ASP A 32 -9.67 -8.52 11.08
C ASP A 32 -8.21 -8.24 11.49
N LEU A 33 -7.98 -7.25 12.36
CA LEU A 33 -6.64 -6.85 12.81
C LEU A 33 -5.78 -8.04 13.30
N PRO A 34 -6.28 -8.98 14.13
CA PRO A 34 -5.46 -10.12 14.57
C PRO A 34 -4.98 -11.00 13.41
N ALA A 35 -5.83 -11.19 12.39
CA ALA A 35 -5.49 -11.96 11.20
C ALA A 35 -4.46 -11.21 10.32
N VAL A 36 -4.63 -9.89 10.16
CA VAL A 36 -3.69 -9.01 9.46
C VAL A 36 -2.31 -9.01 10.13
N LEU A 37 -2.25 -8.94 11.46
CA LEU A 37 -0.99 -9.02 12.22
C LEU A 37 -0.31 -10.39 12.08
N ASN A 38 -1.08 -11.48 11.99
CA ASN A 38 -0.52 -12.81 11.70
C ASN A 38 0.06 -12.88 10.28
N LEU A 39 -0.65 -12.35 9.29
CA LEU A 39 -0.17 -12.25 7.91
C LEU A 39 1.09 -11.40 7.79
N ARG A 40 1.18 -10.28 8.53
CA ARG A 40 2.41 -9.50 8.63
C ARG A 40 3.58 -10.38 9.07
N LYS A 41 3.43 -11.17 10.13
CA LYS A 41 4.51 -12.05 10.62
C LYS A 41 4.97 -13.04 9.55
N GLN A 42 4.02 -13.67 8.85
CA GLN A 42 4.32 -14.60 7.77
C GLN A 42 5.06 -13.91 6.62
N LEU A 43 4.61 -12.73 6.19
CA LEU A 43 5.25 -11.96 5.14
C LEU A 43 6.67 -11.53 5.55
N CYS A 44 6.84 -11.03 6.77
CA CYS A 44 8.16 -10.66 7.29
C CYS A 44 9.11 -11.85 7.34
N GLN A 45 8.64 -13.03 7.75
CA GLN A 45 9.44 -14.25 7.74
C GLN A 45 9.82 -14.67 6.31
N ALA A 46 8.86 -14.70 5.39
CA ALA A 46 9.08 -15.11 4.00
C ALA A 46 10.05 -14.19 3.25
N GLN A 47 10.06 -12.90 3.58
CA GLN A 47 10.90 -11.89 2.91
C GLN A 47 12.12 -11.48 3.74
N SER A 48 12.42 -12.16 4.84
CA SER A 48 13.52 -11.82 5.76
C SER A 48 13.51 -10.36 6.25
N LEU A 49 12.31 -9.82 6.48
CA LEU A 49 12.08 -8.46 6.97
C LEU A 49 11.92 -8.43 8.49
N ARG A 50 12.25 -7.29 9.09
CA ARG A 50 11.95 -7.04 10.51
C ARG A 50 10.50 -6.60 10.64
N GLU A 51 9.78 -7.11 11.64
CA GLU A 51 8.40 -6.67 11.93
C GLU A 51 8.30 -5.16 12.18
N SER A 52 9.36 -4.52 12.67
CA SER A 52 9.46 -3.05 12.82
C SER A 52 9.34 -2.25 11.52
N GLN A 53 9.50 -2.90 10.36
CA GLN A 53 9.30 -2.29 9.04
C GLN A 53 7.81 -2.20 8.67
N VAL A 54 6.93 -2.90 9.38
CA VAL A 54 5.47 -2.82 9.22
C VAL A 54 4.82 -2.57 10.60
N PRO A 55 4.80 -1.31 11.07
CA PRO A 55 4.32 -0.98 12.41
C PRO A 55 2.84 -1.33 12.62
N ASP A 56 2.50 -1.82 13.80
CA ASP A 56 1.12 -2.17 14.21
C ASP A 56 0.16 -1.00 14.00
N ALA A 57 0.56 0.21 14.45
CA ALA A 57 -0.25 1.43 14.29
C ALA A 57 -0.58 1.77 12.82
N LEU A 58 0.29 1.39 11.88
CA LEU A 58 0.00 1.60 10.45
C LEU A 58 -1.05 0.60 9.96
N LEU A 59 -0.95 -0.68 10.36
CA LEU A 59 -1.95 -1.69 10.02
C LEU A 59 -3.30 -1.40 10.70
N GLU A 60 -3.29 -0.99 11.96
CA GLU A 60 -4.48 -0.54 12.71
C GLU A 60 -5.23 0.57 11.96
N ARG A 61 -4.50 1.59 11.47
CA ARG A 61 -5.09 2.66 10.66
C ARG A 61 -5.70 2.14 9.35
N LEU A 62 -4.99 1.26 8.65
CA LEU A 62 -5.44 0.71 7.37
C LEU A 62 -6.69 -0.17 7.52
N VAL A 63 -6.80 -0.97 8.58
CA VAL A 63 -8.01 -1.79 8.83
C VAL A 63 -9.19 -0.96 9.36
N SER A 64 -8.91 0.21 9.95
CA SER A 64 -9.95 1.09 10.51
C SER A 64 -10.56 2.02 9.46
N GLY A 65 -9.81 2.38 8.42
CA GLY A 65 -10.21 3.34 7.40
C GLY A 65 -10.72 2.67 6.12
N ARG A 66 -12.04 2.49 5.99
CA ARG A 66 -12.67 1.96 4.76
C ARG A 66 -13.10 3.02 3.75
N GLY A 67 -13.08 4.28 4.15
CA GLY A 67 -13.60 5.38 3.34
C GLY A 67 -12.54 5.97 2.43
N GLU A 68 -12.96 6.32 1.21
CA GLU A 68 -12.19 7.24 0.37
C GLU A 68 -12.21 8.63 1.01
N PHE A 69 -11.02 9.24 1.15
CA PHE A 69 -10.91 10.59 1.69
C PHE A 69 -10.73 11.58 0.52
N PRO A 70 -11.72 12.47 0.24
CA PRO A 70 -11.68 13.31 -0.97
C PRO A 70 -10.38 14.12 -1.16
N PRO A 71 -9.76 14.70 -0.11
CA PRO A 71 -8.45 15.35 -0.26
C PRO A 71 -7.33 14.41 -0.72
N VAL A 72 -7.31 13.17 -0.25
CA VAL A 72 -6.33 12.15 -0.69
C VAL A 72 -6.61 11.75 -2.13
N CYS A 73 -7.88 11.56 -2.51
CA CYS A 73 -8.25 11.26 -3.89
C CYS A 73 -7.81 12.38 -4.86
N ALA A 74 -7.94 13.64 -4.46
CA ALA A 74 -7.47 14.78 -5.26
C ALA A 74 -5.94 14.78 -5.44
N ILE A 75 -5.18 14.49 -4.39
CA ILE A 75 -3.71 14.40 -4.45
C ILE A 75 -3.28 13.24 -5.38
N LEU A 76 -3.83 12.04 -5.16
CA LEU A 76 -3.51 10.87 -5.96
C LEU A 76 -3.93 11.04 -7.43
N GLY A 77 -5.12 11.60 -7.66
CA GLY A 77 -5.62 11.88 -9.01
C GLY A 77 -4.79 12.90 -9.77
N GLY A 78 -4.33 13.95 -9.09
CA GLY A 78 -3.43 14.95 -9.69
C GLY A 78 -2.08 14.36 -10.10
N ILE A 79 -1.47 13.56 -9.21
CA ILE A 79 -0.19 12.89 -9.50
C ILE A 79 -0.36 11.88 -10.62
N LEU A 80 -1.36 10.97 -10.51
CA LEU A 80 -1.63 9.97 -11.54
C LEU A 80 -1.92 10.60 -12.90
N GLY A 81 -2.73 11.68 -12.95
CA GLY A 81 -3.04 12.40 -14.18
C GLY A 81 -1.78 12.96 -14.85
N GLN A 82 -0.85 13.51 -14.07
CA GLN A 82 0.42 14.01 -14.60
C GLN A 82 1.29 12.87 -15.15
N GLU A 83 1.33 11.71 -14.48
CA GLU A 83 2.07 10.54 -14.96
C GLU A 83 1.51 9.98 -16.26
N VAL A 84 0.18 9.96 -16.41
CA VAL A 84 -0.48 9.60 -17.68
C VAL A 84 -0.06 10.56 -18.79
N ILE A 85 -0.03 11.88 -18.53
CA ILE A 85 0.42 12.88 -19.53
C ILE A 85 1.87 12.64 -19.95
N LYS A 86 2.78 12.37 -19.01
CA LYS A 86 4.18 12.07 -19.33
C LYS A 86 4.29 10.82 -20.21
N ALA A 87 3.59 9.75 -19.84
CA ALA A 87 3.60 8.48 -20.56
C ALA A 87 3.10 8.61 -22.01
N ILE A 88 2.01 9.35 -22.25
CA ILE A 88 1.45 9.51 -23.61
C ILE A 88 2.19 10.54 -24.47
N SER A 89 2.75 11.58 -23.84
CA SER A 89 3.41 12.67 -24.58
C SER A 89 4.87 12.36 -24.90
N GLY A 90 5.49 11.40 -24.22
CA GLY A 90 6.92 11.14 -24.28
C GLY A 90 7.76 12.30 -23.73
N LYS A 91 7.16 13.22 -22.96
CA LYS A 91 7.84 14.38 -22.38
C LYS A 91 7.95 14.24 -20.86
N GLY A 92 9.20 14.23 -20.39
CA GLY A 92 9.55 13.98 -19.00
C GLY A 92 9.52 12.50 -18.65
N ASP A 93 10.24 12.14 -17.60
CA ASP A 93 10.33 10.74 -17.17
C ASP A 93 9.14 10.40 -16.25
N PRO A 94 8.40 9.32 -16.56
CA PRO A 94 7.41 8.77 -15.63
C PRO A 94 8.07 8.34 -14.32
N LEU A 95 7.30 8.37 -13.23
CA LEU A 95 7.74 7.81 -11.96
C LEU A 95 8.03 6.33 -12.11
N LYS A 96 8.92 5.84 -11.26
CA LYS A 96 9.32 4.44 -11.27
C LYS A 96 8.35 3.61 -10.43
N ASN A 97 7.48 2.88 -11.12
CA ASN A 97 6.58 1.83 -10.61
C ASN A 97 5.52 2.26 -9.58
N PHE A 98 5.91 2.61 -8.36
CA PHE A 98 4.96 2.84 -7.27
C PHE A 98 5.10 4.23 -6.68
N PHE A 99 3.95 4.85 -6.39
CA PHE A 99 3.85 6.04 -5.57
C PHE A 99 2.91 5.76 -4.39
N PHE A 100 3.36 6.10 -3.19
CA PHE A 100 2.58 5.98 -1.97
C PHE A 100 2.45 7.33 -1.28
N PHE A 101 1.28 7.62 -0.72
CA PHE A 101 1.02 8.84 0.03
C PHE A 101 0.45 8.48 1.42
N ASP A 102 1.08 8.96 2.49
CA ASP A 102 0.53 8.87 3.85
C ASP A 102 -0.07 10.22 4.26
N ALA A 103 -1.39 10.25 4.42
CA ALA A 103 -2.11 11.45 4.83
C ALA A 103 -1.80 11.91 6.26
N PHE A 104 -1.25 11.04 7.12
CA PHE A 104 -0.96 11.37 8.52
C PHE A 104 0.30 12.22 8.68
N ASP A 105 1.34 11.94 7.90
CA ASP A 105 2.58 12.73 7.91
C ASP A 105 2.78 13.59 6.64
N GLY A 106 1.86 13.49 5.68
CA GLY A 106 1.81 14.30 4.46
C GLY A 106 2.87 13.92 3.43
N LYS A 107 3.53 12.76 3.56
CA LYS A 107 4.65 12.38 2.68
C LYS A 107 4.19 11.53 1.50
N GLY A 108 4.68 11.92 0.32
CA GLY A 108 4.69 11.10 -0.89
C GLY A 108 6.04 10.41 -1.07
N VAL A 109 6.04 9.10 -1.35
CA VAL A 109 7.25 8.31 -1.57
C VAL A 109 7.13 7.56 -2.90
N ILE A 110 8.14 7.67 -3.75
CA ILE A 110 8.28 6.89 -4.98
C ILE A 110 9.16 5.67 -4.68
N GLU A 111 8.68 4.48 -5.02
CA GLU A 111 9.40 3.22 -4.81
C GLU A 111 9.76 2.57 -6.15
N ASP A 112 11.04 2.57 -6.47
CA ASP A 112 11.59 1.83 -7.59
C ASP A 112 11.75 0.35 -7.21
N VAL A 113 10.80 -0.47 -7.67
CA VAL A 113 10.79 -1.93 -7.47
C VAL A 113 11.47 -2.68 -8.63
N SER A 114 11.98 -1.96 -9.65
CA SER A 114 12.79 -2.58 -10.68
C SER A 114 14.19 -2.80 -10.12
N ASN A 115 14.56 -4.08 -9.95
CA ASN A 115 15.77 -4.63 -9.34
C ASN A 115 15.90 -4.60 -7.82
N SER A 116 15.65 -5.77 -7.22
CA SER A 116 16.42 -6.22 -6.05
C SER A 116 17.44 -7.33 -6.37
N ASP A 117 17.64 -7.71 -7.64
CA ASP A 117 18.75 -8.57 -8.09
C ASP A 117 19.07 -8.34 -9.59
N ALA A 118 20.18 -7.64 -9.84
CA ALA A 118 21.08 -7.89 -10.97
C ALA A 118 22.50 -7.89 -10.41
#